data_AF-V6KW08-F1
#
_entry.id   AF-V6KW08-F1
#
_cell.length_a   1.000
_cell.length_b   1.000
_cell.length_c   1.000
_cell.angle_alpha   90.00
_cell.angle_beta   90.00
_cell.angle_gamma   90.00
#
_symmetry.space_group_name_H-M   'P 1'
#
loop_
_entity.id
_entity.type
_entity.pdbx_description
1 polymer ?
#
loop_
_entity_poly.entity_id
_entity_poly.type
_entity_poly.pdbx_seq_one_letter_code
_entity_poly.pdbx_strand_id
1 'polypeptide(L)' 'MLVLAHSEKQETAPTWKRTYGHHPIMGFVDHGHGGSGEPVAALLRPGNAGSNTAADHITATNLAPGLDQVPLRSGL' A
#
# COMPACT_ATOMS: atom_id res chain seq x y z
N MET A 1 -13.77 -20.02 -28.16
CA MET A 1 -13.80 -19.58 -26.75
C MET A 1 -13.62 -18.08 -26.74
N LEU A 2 -14.63 -17.34 -26.29
CA LEU A 2 -14.56 -15.88 -26.14
C LEU A 2 -14.23 -15.58 -24.68
N VAL A 3 -13.06 -15.01 -24.41
CA VAL A 3 -12.76 -14.44 -23.09
C VAL A 3 -13.07 -12.96 -23.19
N LEU A 4 -14.20 -12.55 -22.64
CA LEU A 4 -14.47 -11.14 -22.39
C LEU A 4 -13.67 -10.73 -21.15
N ALA A 5 -12.53 -10.08 -21.34
CA ALA A 5 -11.86 -9.31 -20.29
C ALA A 5 -12.13 -7.83 -20.57
N HIS A 6 -13.17 -7.29 -19.92
CA HIS A 6 -13.46 -5.87 -19.89
C HIS A 6 -13.33 -5.39 -18.44
N SER A 7 -12.48 -4.41 -18.19
CA SER A 7 -12.52 -3.65 -16.94
C SER A 7 -12.08 -2.23 -17.22
N GLU A 8 -13.03 -1.31 -17.35
CA GLU A 8 -12.66 0.11 -17.35
C GLU A 8 -12.22 0.58 -15.96
N LYS A 9 -12.80 0.03 -14.87
CA LYS A 9 -12.68 0.58 -13.51
C LYS A 9 -13.04 -0.42 -12.39
N GLN A 10 -12.38 -1.57 -12.27
CA GLN A 10 -12.51 -2.31 -11.02
C GLN A 10 -11.82 -1.53 -9.89
N GLU A 11 -12.64 -1.05 -8.94
CA GLU A 11 -12.23 -0.35 -7.72
C GLU A 11 -11.49 1.00 -7.87
N THR A 12 -11.29 1.49 -9.09
CA THR A 12 -10.71 2.82 -9.35
C THR A 12 -11.80 3.88 -9.38
N ALA A 13 -12.38 4.19 -8.21
CA ALA A 13 -13.27 5.34 -8.06
C ALA A 13 -12.59 6.63 -8.60
N PRO A 14 -13.35 7.56 -9.20
CA PRO A 14 -12.78 8.82 -9.70
C PRO A 14 -12.03 9.53 -8.58
N THR A 15 -10.74 9.80 -8.82
CA THR A 15 -9.90 10.53 -7.88
C THR A 15 -10.33 11.98 -7.80
N TRP A 16 -9.87 12.71 -6.78
CA TRP A 16 -10.09 14.16 -6.69
C TRP A 16 -9.59 14.92 -7.94
N LYS A 17 -8.58 14.38 -8.64
CA LYS A 17 -8.03 14.93 -9.90
C LYS A 17 -8.85 14.54 -11.13
N ARG A 18 -10.01 13.91 -10.97
CA ARG A 18 -10.89 13.40 -12.04
C ARG A 18 -10.21 12.39 -12.97
N THR A 19 -9.16 11.73 -12.48
CA THR A 19 -8.53 10.58 -13.13
C THR A 19 -8.95 9.29 -12.43
N TYR A 20 -8.65 8.14 -13.02
CA TYR A 20 -8.89 6.82 -12.40
C TYR A 20 -7.59 6.28 -11.80
N GLY A 21 -7.67 5.68 -10.62
CA GLY A 21 -6.54 5.07 -9.93
C GLY A 21 -6.90 4.66 -8.51
N HIS A 22 -5.96 4.02 -7.81
CA HIS A 22 -6.07 3.75 -6.39
C HIS A 22 -5.48 4.90 -5.58
N HIS A 23 -5.88 4.99 -4.31
CA HIS A 23 -5.22 5.85 -3.30
C HIS A 23 -4.43 4.97 -2.32
N PRO A 24 -3.28 4.40 -2.76
CA PRO A 24 -2.60 3.36 -2.00
C PRO A 24 -1.96 3.91 -0.73
N ILE A 25 -1.89 3.06 0.29
CA ILE A 25 -0.93 3.22 1.39
C ILE A 25 0.21 2.24 1.16
N MET A 26 1.43 2.76 1.19
CA MET A 26 2.66 1.99 1.01
C MET A 26 3.47 2.02 2.32
N GLY A 27 3.89 0.84 2.77
CA GLY A 27 4.79 0.68 3.91
C GLY A 27 6.19 0.30 3.43
N PHE A 28 7.22 0.93 4.00
CA PHE A 28 8.62 0.64 3.69
C PHE A 28 9.40 0.39 4.98
N VAL A 29 10.34 -0.55 4.94
CA VAL A 29 11.34 -0.75 5.99
C VAL A 29 12.59 0.01 5.60
N ASP A 30 13.02 0.91 6.47
CA ASP A 30 14.30 1.61 6.35
C ASP A 30 15.42 0.74 6.95
N HIS A 31 16.42 0.42 6.13
CA HIS A 31 17.58 -0.38 6.52
C HIS A 31 18.75 0.48 7.04
N GLY A 32 18.56 1.80 7.17
CA GLY A 32 19.55 2.76 7.64
C GLY A 32 20.47 3.28 6.55
N HIS A 33 21.55 3.97 6.93
CA HIS A 33 22.44 4.65 6.00
C HIS A 33 23.05 3.66 4.97
N GLY A 34 22.72 3.84 3.69
CA GLY A 34 23.21 3.03 2.58
C GLY A 34 22.29 1.87 2.17
N GLY A 35 21.23 1.58 2.94
CA GLY A 35 20.15 0.68 2.52
C GLY A 35 19.06 1.44 1.78
N SER A 36 18.60 0.92 0.64
CA SER A 36 17.36 1.42 0.03
C SER A 36 16.17 0.90 0.82
N GLY A 37 15.18 1.74 1.08
CA GLY A 37 13.94 1.30 1.74
C GLY A 37 13.28 0.16 0.97
N GLU A 38 12.91 -0.92 1.67
CA GLU A 38 12.27 -2.09 1.08
C GLU A 38 10.74 -1.97 1.22
N PRO A 39 9.95 -2.11 0.15
CA PRO A 39 8.49 -2.09 0.24
C PRO A 39 8.00 -3.36 0.94
N VAL A 40 7.26 -3.20 2.04
CA VAL A 40 6.73 -4.32 2.84
C VAL A 40 5.21 -4.38 2.88
N ALA A 41 4.50 -3.33 2.45
CA ALA A 41 3.05 -3.34 2.35
C ALA A 41 2.54 -2.48 1.19
N ALA A 42 1.47 -2.95 0.55
CA ALA A 42 0.70 -2.20 -0.43
C ALA A 42 -0.80 -2.41 -0.19
N LEU A 43 -1.46 -1.45 0.47
CA LEU A 43 -2.90 -1.45 0.65
C LEU A 43 -3.54 -0.59 -0.44
N LEU A 44 -4.13 -1.25 -1.44
CA LEU A 44 -4.86 -0.59 -2.51
C LEU A 44 -6.24 -0.17 -2.00
N ARG A 45 -6.50 1.15 -1.95
CA ARG A 45 -7.81 1.70 -1.58
C ARG A 45 -8.48 2.36 -2.80
N PRO A 46 -9.80 2.53 -2.79
CA PRO A 46 -10.50 3.25 -3.85
C PRO A 46 -9.88 4.63 -4.12
N GLY A 47 -9.87 5.07 -5.37
CA GLY A 47 -9.26 6.35 -5.77
C GLY A 47 -9.88 7.60 -5.16
N ASN A 48 -11.11 7.50 -4.65
CA ASN A 48 -11.80 8.55 -3.91
C ASN A 48 -11.66 8.42 -2.38
N ALA A 49 -10.82 7.50 -1.89
CA ALA A 49 -10.56 7.39 -0.46
C ALA A 49 -10.00 8.72 0.07
N GLY A 50 -10.46 9.09 1.27
CA GLY A 50 -10.01 10.30 1.94
C GLY A 50 -8.57 10.19 2.46
N SER A 51 -8.20 11.12 3.35
CA SER A 51 -6.90 11.11 4.02
C SER A 51 -6.58 9.75 4.64
N ASN A 52 -5.30 9.42 4.73
CA ASN A 52 -4.84 8.16 5.31
C ASN A 52 -5.17 8.15 6.80
N THR A 53 -6.21 7.41 7.20
CA THR A 53 -6.67 7.37 8.58
C THR A 53 -5.78 6.46 9.41
N ALA A 54 -5.77 6.64 10.74
CA ALA A 54 -5.05 5.73 11.62
C ALA A 54 -5.46 4.25 11.44
N ALA A 55 -6.74 4.00 11.14
CA ALA A 55 -7.24 2.65 10.85
C ALA A 55 -6.63 2.07 9.57
N ASP A 56 -6.44 2.88 8.53
CA ASP A 56 -5.78 2.45 7.30
C ASP A 56 -4.30 2.11 7.55
N HIS A 57 -3.62 2.89 8.40
CA HIS A 57 -2.24 2.64 8.79
C HIS A 57 -2.11 1.33 9.58
N ILE A 58 -3.00 1.08 10.55
CA ILE A 58 -3.04 -0.19 11.30
C ILE A 58 -3.25 -1.38 10.35
N THR A 59 -4.19 -1.23 9.40
CA THR A 59 -4.47 -2.26 8.40
C THR A 59 -3.23 -2.54 7.53
N ALA A 60 -2.56 -1.49 7.05
CA ALA A 60 -1.34 -1.64 6.25
C ALA A 60 -0.22 -2.34 7.03
N THR A 61 -0.05 -2.02 8.31
CA THR A 61 0.92 -2.70 9.20
C THR A 61 0.59 -4.17 9.37
N ASN A 62 -0.68 -4.53 9.59
CA ASN A 62 -1.09 -5.93 9.75
C ASN A 62 -0.91 -6.76 8.47
N LEU A 63 -0.94 -6.11 7.30
CA LEU A 63 -0.74 -6.77 6.01
C LEU A 63 0.74 -6.89 5.61
N ALA A 64 1.66 -6.27 6.36
CA ALA A 64 3.07 -6.21 6.01
C ALA A 64 3.77 -7.55 6.33
N PRO A 65 4.00 -8.46 5.36
CA PRO A 65 4.49 -9.81 5.63
C PRO A 65 5.95 -9.83 6.10
N GLY A 66 6.67 -8.73 5.88
CA GLY A 66 8.09 -8.60 6.22
C GLY A 66 8.36 -8.11 7.63
N LEU A 67 7.37 -7.60 8.37
CA LEU A 67 7.62 -7.01 9.71
C LEU A 67 8.16 -8.03 10.71
N ASP A 68 7.70 -9.29 10.66
CA ASP A 68 8.22 -10.36 11.52
C ASP A 68 9.65 -10.79 11.15
N GLN A 69 10.10 -10.48 9.93
CA GLN A 69 11.42 -10.83 9.42
C GLN A 69 12.44 -9.71 9.62
N VAL A 70 12.00 -8.50 10.01
CA VAL A 70 12.90 -7.40 10.33
C VAL A 70 13.62 -7.73 11.63
N PRO A 71 14.96 -7.86 11.63
CA PRO A 71 15.69 -8.09 12.87
C PRO A 71 15.44 -6.90 13.81
N LEU A 72 14.87 -7.17 14.99
CA LEU A 72 14.91 -6.22 16.09
C LEU A 72 16.39 -5.96 16.39
N ARG A 73 16.87 -4.76 16.06
CA ARG A 73 18.20 -4.33 16.50
C ARG A 73 18.15 -4.21 18.02
N SER A 74 18.54 -5.27 18.72
CA SER A 74 18.90 -5.21 20.14
C SER A 74 20.25 -4.53 20.23
N GLY A 75 20.25 -3.23 20.51
CA GLY A 75 21.50 -2.48 20.64
C GLY A 75 21.32 -1.11 21.26
N LEU A 76 21.55 -1.10 22.59
CA LEU A 76 21.95 0.02 23.47
C LEU A 76 20.99 1.19 23.67
#